data_AF-A0A654U5G8-F1
#
_entry.id   AF-A0A654U5G8-F1
#
_cell.length_a   1.000
_cell.length_b   1.000
_cell.length_c   1.000
_cell.angle_alpha   90.00
_cell.angle_beta   90.00
_cell.angle_gamma   90.00
#
_symmetry.space_group_name_H-M   'P 1'
#
loop_
_entity.id
_entity.type
_entity.pdbx_description
1 polymer ?
#
loop_
_entity_poly.entity_id
_entity_poly.type
_entity_poly.pdbx_seq_one_letter_code
_entity_poly.pdbx_strand_id
1 'polypeptide(L)'
;MSLALGAEATFVGRALDSDRNGLTEVLRAAAQHRGAALVEILQDCPIFNDGSFDALRKEGAEERVIKVRHGEPIVFGANGEYCVVKSGFGLEVAKTADVAIDEIIVHDAQVDDPAYAFALSRLSDQNLDHTVLGIFRHISRPTYDDAARSQVVAARNAAPSGTAALQSLLHGRDTWTVD
;
A
#
# COMPACT_ATOMS: atom_id res chain seq x y z
N MET A 1 8.41 -4.73 -0.39
CA MET A 1 7.51 -3.59 -0.04
C MET A 1 8.07 -2.17 -0.22
N SER A 2 9.25 -1.81 0.32
CA SER A 2 9.72 -0.40 0.37
C SER A 2 9.80 0.30 -1.00
N LEU A 3 10.01 -0.46 -2.09
CA LEU A 3 9.97 0.06 -3.45
C LEU A 3 8.63 0.71 -3.81
N ALA A 4 7.51 0.05 -3.52
CA ALA A 4 6.18 0.60 -3.86
C ALA A 4 5.80 1.78 -2.98
N LEU A 5 6.19 1.76 -1.71
CA LEU A 5 5.99 2.88 -0.80
C LEU A 5 6.84 4.10 -1.19
N GLY A 6 8.10 3.88 -1.60
CA GLY A 6 8.97 4.93 -2.14
C GLY A 6 8.50 5.48 -3.49
N ALA A 7 7.73 4.70 -4.26
CA ALA A 7 7.03 5.15 -5.46
C ALA A 7 5.64 5.76 -5.17
N GLU A 8 5.33 6.02 -3.89
CA GLU A 8 4.07 6.61 -3.43
C GLU A 8 2.79 5.85 -3.81
N ALA A 9 2.85 4.51 -3.87
CA ALA A 9 1.65 3.70 -4.04
C ALA A 9 0.58 4.05 -2.99
N THR A 10 -0.67 4.21 -3.43
CA THR A 10 -1.81 4.62 -2.60
C THR A 10 -2.42 3.47 -1.81
N PHE A 11 -2.13 2.23 -2.22
CA PHE A 11 -2.44 1.03 -1.47
C PHE A 11 -1.24 0.08 -1.45
N VAL A 12 -0.82 -0.32 -0.25
CA VAL A 12 0.20 -1.34 -0.04
C VAL A 12 -0.19 -2.23 1.14
N GLY A 13 -0.20 -3.55 0.93
CA GLY A 13 -0.43 -4.54 1.98
C GLY A 13 0.53 -5.73 1.89
N ARG A 14 0.68 -6.46 3.01
CA ARG A 14 1.35 -7.76 3.06
C ARG A 14 0.44 -8.80 3.70
N ALA A 15 0.43 -9.99 3.14
CA ALA A 15 -0.28 -11.13 3.71
C ALA A 15 0.58 -12.40 3.67
N LEU A 16 0.24 -13.35 4.53
CA LEU A 16 0.79 -14.69 4.54
C LEU A 16 -0.24 -15.63 3.91
N ASP A 17 0.19 -16.50 2.98
CA ASP A 17 -0.69 -17.45 2.27
C ASP A 17 -1.52 -18.36 3.19
N SER A 18 -0.94 -18.76 4.33
CA SER A 18 -1.52 -19.63 5.35
C SER A 18 -2.45 -18.90 6.31
N ASP A 19 -2.33 -17.57 6.44
CA ASP A 19 -3.31 -16.75 7.17
C ASP A 19 -4.48 -16.37 6.25
N ARG A 20 -5.42 -17.31 6.09
CA ARG A 20 -6.59 -17.13 5.22
C ARG A 20 -7.39 -15.86 5.55
N ASN A 21 -7.51 -15.51 6.83
CA ASN A 21 -8.31 -14.36 7.25
C ASN A 21 -7.60 -13.06 6.87
N GLY A 22 -6.32 -12.91 7.24
CA GLY A 22 -5.52 -11.75 6.89
C GLY A 22 -5.36 -11.57 5.38
N LEU A 23 -5.13 -12.66 4.65
CA LEU A 23 -5.05 -12.63 3.19
C LEU A 23 -6.36 -12.17 2.54
N THR A 24 -7.50 -12.69 3.01
CA THR A 24 -8.82 -12.29 2.49
C THR A 24 -9.10 -10.81 2.77
N GLU A 25 -8.75 -10.33 3.97
CA GLU A 25 -8.90 -8.93 4.36
C GLU A 25 -8.11 -7.99 3.44
N VAL A 26 -6.81 -8.27 3.28
CA VAL A 26 -5.92 -7.44 2.46
C VAL A 26 -6.34 -7.45 0.99
N LEU A 27 -6.64 -8.63 0.42
CA LEU A 27 -7.06 -8.72 -0.98
C LEU A 27 -8.42 -8.05 -1.24
N ARG A 28 -9.36 -8.14 -0.30
CA ARG A 28 -10.64 -7.46 -0.41
C ARG A 28 -10.46 -5.94 -0.42
N ALA A 29 -9.64 -5.42 0.47
CA ALA A 29 -9.35 -3.99 0.52
C ALA A 29 -8.61 -3.52 -0.75
N ALA A 30 -7.65 -4.30 -1.24
CA ALA A 30 -6.93 -4.03 -2.48
C ALA A 30 -7.88 -3.97 -3.69
N ALA A 31 -8.83 -4.90 -3.78
CA ALA A 31 -9.82 -4.95 -4.86
C ALA A 31 -10.80 -3.77 -4.83
N GLN A 32 -11.08 -3.23 -3.65
CA GLN A 32 -11.94 -2.05 -3.46
C GLN A 32 -11.17 -0.73 -3.62
N HIS A 33 -9.84 -0.79 -3.63
CA HIS A 33 -9.01 0.39 -3.69
C HIS A 33 -9.10 1.06 -5.06
N ARG A 34 -9.37 2.36 -5.06
CA ARG A 34 -9.42 3.18 -6.25
C ARG A 34 -8.05 3.75 -6.58
N GLY A 35 -7.23 2.96 -7.26
CA GLY A 35 -5.87 3.32 -7.62
C GLY A 35 -5.02 2.10 -7.92
N ALA A 36 -3.70 2.28 -7.96
CA ALA A 36 -2.78 1.15 -8.03
C ALA A 36 -2.59 0.53 -6.64
N ALA A 37 -2.77 -0.79 -6.54
CA ALA A 37 -2.60 -1.55 -5.31
C ALA A 37 -1.47 -2.57 -5.46
N LEU A 38 -0.57 -2.61 -4.48
CA LEU A 38 0.42 -3.69 -4.33
C LEU A 38 0.08 -4.55 -3.11
N VAL A 39 0.04 -5.86 -3.30
CA VAL A 39 -0.04 -6.85 -2.22
C VAL A 39 1.17 -7.78 -2.30
N GLU A 40 2.00 -7.78 -1.26
CA GLU A 40 3.09 -8.76 -1.09
C GLU A 40 2.53 -9.99 -0.37
N ILE A 41 2.48 -11.14 -1.05
CA ILE A 41 2.02 -12.39 -0.46
C ILE A 41 3.26 -13.24 -0.15
N LEU A 42 3.53 -13.47 1.13
CA LEU A 42 4.53 -14.43 1.58
C LEU A 42 3.94 -15.82 1.38
N GLN A 43 4.41 -16.50 0.34
CA GLN A 43 3.88 -17.77 -0.09
C GLN A 43 4.97 -18.83 -0.15
N ASP A 44 4.70 -20.00 0.41
CA ASP A 44 5.65 -21.10 0.31
C ASP A 44 5.69 -21.71 -1.09
N CYS A 45 6.83 -22.30 -1.43
CA CYS A 45 6.93 -23.17 -2.60
C CYS A 45 7.32 -24.58 -2.15
N PRO A 46 6.34 -25.48 -1.93
CA PRO A 46 6.62 -26.81 -1.37
C PRO A 46 7.62 -27.66 -2.19
N ILE A 47 7.76 -27.37 -3.48
CA ILE A 47 8.64 -28.15 -4.37
C ILE A 47 10.10 -27.67 -4.30
N PHE A 48 10.33 -26.35 -4.24
CA PHE A 48 11.65 -25.78 -4.45
C PHE A 48 12.21 -25.01 -3.25
N ASN A 49 11.35 -24.59 -2.31
CA ASN A 49 11.74 -23.71 -1.22
C ASN A 49 10.84 -23.94 0.00
N ASP A 50 10.60 -25.21 0.34
CA ASP A 50 9.71 -25.62 1.43
C ASP A 50 10.18 -25.09 2.79
N GLY A 51 9.26 -24.60 3.59
CA GLY A 51 9.52 -24.10 4.93
C GLY A 51 10.11 -22.69 4.99
N SER A 52 10.14 -21.95 3.88
CA SER A 52 10.71 -20.58 3.80
C SER A 52 10.09 -19.59 4.79
N PHE A 53 8.84 -19.84 5.18
CA PHE A 53 8.09 -19.00 6.10
C PHE A 53 7.61 -19.76 7.34
N ASP A 54 8.24 -20.89 7.67
CA ASP A 54 7.88 -21.69 8.84
C ASP A 54 7.97 -20.90 10.15
N ALA A 55 8.97 -20.02 10.27
CA ALA A 55 9.13 -19.11 11.40
C ALA A 55 7.92 -18.17 11.61
N LEU A 56 7.08 -17.99 10.59
CA LEU A 56 5.89 -17.13 10.63
C LEU A 56 4.59 -17.93 10.80
N ARG A 57 4.67 -19.27 10.90
CA ARG A 57 3.50 -20.17 10.90
C ARG A 57 3.48 -21.18 12.04
N LYS A 58 4.65 -21.56 12.54
CA LYS A 58 4.81 -22.57 13.59
C LYS A 58 4.79 -21.92 14.98
N GLU A 59 4.93 -22.76 16.02
CA GLU A 59 5.01 -22.33 17.42
C GLU A 59 6.08 -21.24 17.60
N GLY A 60 5.70 -20.13 18.25
CA GLY A 60 6.55 -18.95 18.44
C GLY A 60 6.44 -17.90 17.31
N ALA A 61 5.60 -18.13 16.29
CA ALA A 61 5.33 -17.14 15.25
C ALA A 61 4.69 -15.86 15.80
N GLU A 62 3.99 -15.95 16.94
CA GLU A 62 3.34 -14.81 17.60
C GLU A 62 4.34 -13.73 18.01
N GLU A 63 5.58 -14.11 18.32
CA GLU A 63 6.68 -13.18 18.64
C GLU A 63 7.32 -12.55 17.40
N ARG A 64 6.98 -13.05 16.20
CA ARG A 64 7.58 -12.64 14.93
C ARG A 64 6.62 -11.89 14.02
N VAL A 65 5.34 -12.23 14.11
CA VAL A 65 4.29 -11.70 13.24
C VAL A 65 3.61 -10.52 13.91
N ILE A 66 3.74 -9.35 13.29
CA ILE A 66 3.09 -8.12 13.73
C ILE A 66 1.87 -7.88 12.85
N LYS A 67 0.67 -8.20 13.34
CA LYS A 67 -0.57 -7.95 12.60
C LYS A 67 -1.06 -6.53 12.88
N VAL A 68 -1.04 -5.67 11.86
CA VAL A 68 -1.49 -4.28 11.99
C VAL A 68 -2.94 -4.13 11.53
N ARG A 69 -3.69 -3.30 12.24
CA ARG A 69 -5.08 -2.92 11.94
C ARG A 69 -5.26 -1.43 12.14
N HIS A 70 -5.92 -0.78 11.19
CA HIS A 70 -6.06 0.67 11.23
C HIS A 70 -6.86 1.10 12.47
N GLY A 71 -6.35 2.08 13.20
CA GLY A 71 -6.92 2.61 14.44
C GLY A 71 -6.57 1.80 15.69
N GLU A 72 -5.81 0.71 15.59
CA GLU A 72 -5.43 -0.12 16.73
C GLU A 72 -3.95 0.12 17.14
N PRO A 73 -3.63 0.09 18.45
CA PRO A 73 -2.24 0.03 18.91
C PRO A 73 -1.51 -1.18 18.32
N ILE A 74 -0.26 -1.00 17.91
CA ILE A 74 0.57 -2.09 17.40
C ILE A 74 1.18 -2.84 18.59
N VAL A 75 0.48 -3.88 19.04
CA VAL A 75 0.88 -4.81 20.10
C VAL A 75 0.83 -6.24 19.56
N PHE A 76 1.81 -7.06 19.89
CA PHE A 76 1.94 -8.44 19.41
C PHE A 76 2.70 -9.32 20.41
N GLY A 77 2.88 -10.61 20.08
CA GLY A 77 3.26 -11.66 21.03
C GLY A 77 2.04 -12.45 21.51
N ALA A 78 2.27 -13.64 22.05
CA ALA A 78 1.21 -14.55 22.48
C ALA A 78 0.29 -13.92 23.55
N ASN A 79 0.83 -13.02 24.39
CA ASN A 79 0.11 -12.30 25.43
C ASN A 79 0.30 -10.78 25.35
N GLY A 80 0.73 -10.25 24.20
CA GLY A 80 0.96 -8.81 24.01
C GLY A 80 2.26 -8.30 24.64
N GLU A 81 3.30 -9.14 24.69
CA GLU A 81 4.59 -8.87 25.31
C GLU A 81 5.37 -7.73 24.62
N TYR A 82 5.08 -7.49 23.34
CA TYR A 82 5.81 -6.55 22.50
C TYR A 82 4.89 -5.48 21.89
N CYS A 83 5.45 -4.30 21.67
CA CYS A 83 4.78 -3.19 21.02
C CYS A 83 5.73 -2.45 20.06
N VAL A 84 5.17 -1.62 19.18
CA VAL A 84 5.97 -0.76 18.30
C VAL A 84 5.93 0.68 18.80
N VAL A 85 7.12 1.29 18.91
CA VAL A 85 7.32 2.67 19.37
C VAL A 85 8.11 3.47 18.33
N LYS A 86 8.10 4.80 18.46
CA LYS A 86 8.96 5.67 17.65
C LYS A 86 10.40 5.60 18.13
N SER A 87 11.34 5.51 17.20
CA SER A 87 12.78 5.56 17.47
C SER A 87 13.47 6.46 16.46
N GLY A 88 13.77 7.70 16.87
CA GLY A 88 14.26 8.75 15.98
C GLY A 88 13.30 9.00 14.81
N PHE A 89 13.77 8.78 13.58
CA PHE A 89 12.97 8.90 12.34
C PHE A 89 12.30 7.58 11.92
N GLY A 90 12.46 6.51 12.70
CA GLY A 90 11.96 5.18 12.40
C GLY A 90 11.02 4.64 13.47
N LEU A 91 10.82 3.33 13.41
CA LEU A 91 10.06 2.55 14.36
C LEU A 91 10.95 1.43 14.90
N GLU A 92 10.73 1.04 16.14
CA GLU A 92 11.39 -0.11 16.75
C GLU A 92 10.40 -0.94 17.58
N VAL A 93 10.78 -2.17 17.89
CA VAL A 93 10.05 -3.04 18.79
C VAL A 93 10.58 -2.86 20.21
N ALA A 94 9.68 -2.71 21.17
CA ALA A 94 9.97 -2.63 22.59
C ALA A 94 9.08 -3.59 23.38
N LYS A 95 9.46 -3.88 24.64
CA LYS A 95 8.61 -4.65 25.55
C LYS A 95 7.46 -3.79 26.04
N THR A 96 6.23 -4.25 25.91
CA THR A 96 5.03 -3.52 26.32
C THR A 96 5.06 -3.14 27.81
N ALA A 97 5.67 -3.98 28.66
CA ALA A 97 5.79 -3.72 30.10
C ALA A 97 6.69 -2.51 30.45
N ASP A 98 7.58 -2.11 29.54
CA ASP A 98 8.56 -1.04 29.76
C ASP A 98 8.15 0.28 29.08
N VAL A 99 6.98 0.33 28.43
CA VAL A 99 6.53 1.43 27.58
C VAL A 99 5.21 2.01 28.09
N ALA A 100 5.07 3.33 28.10
CA ALA A 100 3.81 3.97 28.45
C ALA A 100 2.76 3.76 27.33
N ILE A 101 1.49 3.59 27.69
CA ILE A 101 0.42 3.24 26.73
C ILE A 101 0.30 4.27 25.59
N ASP A 102 0.54 5.54 25.88
CA ASP A 102 0.47 6.66 24.92
C ASP A 102 1.71 6.78 24.01
N GLU A 103 2.79 6.06 24.32
CA GLU A 103 3.98 5.96 23.47
C GLU A 103 3.87 4.85 22.41
N ILE A 104 2.94 3.90 22.62
CA ILE A 104 2.67 2.81 21.66
C ILE A 104 2.05 3.40 20.39
N ILE A 105 2.64 3.07 19.24
CA ILE A 105 2.11 3.52 17.95
C ILE A 105 0.73 2.92 17.72
N VAL A 106 -0.24 3.80 17.47
CA VAL A 106 -1.53 3.44 16.86
C VAL A 106 -1.33 3.39 15.35
N HIS A 107 -1.69 2.26 14.74
CA HIS A 107 -1.50 2.08 13.31
C HIS A 107 -2.48 2.94 12.50
N ASP A 108 -1.95 3.78 11.62
CA ASP A 108 -2.77 4.59 10.72
C ASP A 108 -2.37 4.34 9.26
N ALA A 109 -3.12 3.45 8.59
CA ALA A 109 -2.98 3.22 7.15
C ALA A 109 -3.39 4.42 6.27
N GLN A 110 -4.03 5.46 6.83
CA GLN A 110 -4.59 6.59 6.09
C GLN A 110 -3.69 7.85 6.12
N VAL A 111 -2.51 7.78 6.74
CA VAL A 111 -1.52 8.87 6.70
C VAL A 111 -1.12 9.15 5.25
N ASP A 112 -1.25 10.40 4.80
CA ASP A 112 -0.90 10.79 3.43
C ASP A 112 0.62 10.78 3.19
N ASP A 113 1.44 11.11 4.19
CA ASP A 113 2.90 10.98 4.08
C ASP A 113 3.32 9.49 4.08
N PRO A 114 4.02 9.00 3.03
CA PRO A 114 4.46 7.59 2.97
C PRO A 114 5.53 7.22 4.00
N ALA A 115 6.18 8.18 4.68
CA ALA A 115 7.28 7.94 5.61
C ALA A 115 6.90 6.95 6.73
N TYR A 116 5.69 7.06 7.28
CA TYR A 116 5.21 6.16 8.33
C TYR A 116 5.11 4.71 7.81
N ALA A 117 4.41 4.51 6.70
CA ALA A 117 4.27 3.18 6.09
C ALA A 117 5.62 2.61 5.64
N PHE A 118 6.53 3.48 5.17
CA PHE A 118 7.90 3.11 4.82
C PHE A 118 8.68 2.60 6.04
N ALA A 119 8.65 3.32 7.16
CA ALA A 119 9.27 2.90 8.42
C ALA A 119 8.70 1.56 8.91
N LEU A 120 7.37 1.39 8.86
CA LEU A 120 6.69 0.15 9.20
C LEU A 120 7.16 -1.04 8.33
N SER A 121 7.38 -0.81 7.03
CA SER A 121 7.87 -1.85 6.11
C SER A 121 9.30 -2.33 6.40
N ARG A 122 10.04 -1.61 7.24
CA ARG A 122 11.45 -1.83 7.57
C ARG A 122 11.67 -2.37 8.98
N LEU A 123 10.60 -2.65 9.75
CA LEU A 123 10.71 -3.25 11.09
C LEU A 123 11.34 -4.65 11.05
N SER A 124 11.07 -5.42 10.00
CA SER A 124 11.74 -6.70 9.75
C SER A 124 12.93 -6.51 8.82
N ASP A 125 14.02 -7.21 9.13
CA ASP A 125 15.07 -7.51 8.16
C ASP A 125 14.83 -8.90 7.52
N GLN A 126 15.82 -9.43 6.81
CA GLN A 126 15.78 -10.74 6.14
C GLN A 126 15.65 -11.94 7.09
N ASN A 127 15.81 -11.73 8.40
CA ASN A 127 15.67 -12.76 9.45
C ASN A 127 14.21 -13.04 9.86
N LEU A 128 13.24 -12.28 9.34
CA LEU A 128 11.80 -12.43 9.63
C LEU A 128 11.41 -12.24 11.10
N ASP A 129 12.24 -11.60 11.91
CA ASP A 129 12.01 -11.44 13.36
C ASP A 129 10.83 -10.52 13.69
N HIS A 130 10.47 -9.57 12.83
CA HIS A 130 9.40 -8.58 13.08
C HIS A 130 8.55 -8.35 11.81
N THR A 131 8.06 -9.44 11.24
CA THR A 131 7.32 -9.42 9.97
C THR A 131 5.94 -8.79 10.16
N VAL A 132 5.80 -7.56 9.68
CA VAL A 132 4.51 -6.86 9.66
C VAL A 132 3.60 -7.42 8.57
N LEU A 133 2.37 -7.80 8.94
CA LEU A 133 1.28 -8.24 8.07
C LEU A 133 0.08 -7.30 8.22
N GLY A 134 -0.67 -7.11 7.14
CA GLY A 134 -1.83 -6.22 7.09
C GLY A 134 -1.69 -5.15 6.01
N ILE A 135 -2.54 -4.13 6.08
CA ILE A 135 -2.54 -2.99 5.16
C ILE A 135 -1.63 -1.92 5.76
N PHE A 136 -0.58 -1.54 5.06
CA PHE A 136 0.38 -0.54 5.54
C PHE A 136 -0.07 0.88 5.18
N ARG A 137 -0.72 0.99 4.02
CA ARG A 137 -1.17 2.26 3.45
C ARG A 137 -2.41 2.03 2.61
N HIS A 138 -3.41 2.87 2.79
CA HIS A 138 -4.65 2.91 2.04
C HIS A 138 -5.22 4.33 2.05
N ILE A 139 -4.84 5.13 1.07
CA ILE A 139 -5.26 6.54 0.92
C ILE A 139 -5.92 6.79 -0.42
N SER A 140 -6.70 7.85 -0.55
CA SER A 140 -7.31 8.24 -1.83
C SER A 140 -6.52 9.36 -2.49
N ARG A 141 -6.17 9.21 -3.78
CA ARG A 141 -5.61 10.25 -4.63
C ARG A 141 -6.26 10.19 -6.02
N PRO A 142 -6.22 11.28 -6.83
CA PRO A 142 -6.71 11.23 -8.20
C PRO A 142 -6.07 10.09 -9.00
N THR A 143 -6.89 9.31 -9.68
CA THR A 143 -6.43 8.20 -10.52
C THR A 143 -6.08 8.70 -11.92
N TYR A 144 -5.18 7.98 -12.59
CA TYR A 144 -4.75 8.34 -13.94
C TYR A 144 -5.91 8.37 -14.94
N ASP A 145 -6.83 7.41 -14.86
CA ASP A 145 -7.97 7.31 -15.78
C ASP A 145 -8.93 8.50 -15.64
N ASP A 146 -9.20 8.92 -14.42
CA ASP A 146 -9.97 10.12 -14.09
C ASP A 146 -9.34 11.38 -14.65
N ALA A 147 -8.04 11.56 -14.42
CA ALA A 147 -7.31 12.72 -14.92
C ALA A 147 -7.34 12.77 -16.45
N ALA A 148 -7.08 11.64 -17.11
CA ALA A 148 -7.12 11.52 -18.56
C ALA A 148 -8.52 11.80 -19.13
N ARG A 149 -9.58 11.23 -18.53
CA ARG A 149 -10.97 11.49 -18.95
C ARG A 149 -11.36 12.95 -18.73
N SER A 150 -10.98 13.53 -17.60
CA SER A 150 -11.24 14.94 -17.28
C SER A 150 -10.58 15.87 -18.29
N GLN A 151 -9.34 15.57 -18.70
CA GLN A 151 -8.64 16.32 -19.75
C GLN A 151 -9.38 16.28 -21.09
N VAL A 152 -9.87 15.10 -21.51
CA VAL A 152 -10.64 14.96 -22.76
C VAL A 152 -11.96 15.73 -22.70
N VAL A 153 -12.67 15.69 -21.57
CA VAL A 153 -13.93 16.42 -21.38
C VAL A 153 -13.67 17.93 -21.44
N ALA A 154 -12.65 18.42 -20.72
CA ALA A 154 -12.28 19.82 -20.74
C ALA A 154 -11.93 20.31 -22.17
N ALA A 155 -11.16 19.54 -22.92
CA ALA A 155 -10.79 19.87 -24.30
C ALA A 155 -12.00 19.94 -25.25
N ARG A 156 -12.96 19.01 -25.12
CA ARG A 156 -14.20 19.02 -25.93
C ARG A 156 -15.08 20.24 -25.65
N ASN A 157 -15.07 20.73 -24.42
CA ASN A 157 -15.88 21.88 -24.01
C ASN A 157 -15.23 23.23 -24.38
N ALA A 158 -13.90 23.28 -24.48
CA ALA A 158 -13.16 24.52 -24.70
C ALA A 158 -13.14 25.00 -26.16
N ALA A 159 -13.33 24.11 -27.14
CA ALA A 159 -13.25 24.44 -28.55
C ALA A 159 -14.22 23.60 -29.41
N PRO A 160 -14.60 24.09 -30.61
CA PRO A 160 -15.31 23.28 -31.58
C PRO A 160 -14.56 21.97 -31.83
N SER A 161 -15.30 20.86 -31.81
CA SER A 161 -14.75 19.52 -31.99
C SER A 161 -15.49 18.78 -33.12
N GLY A 162 -14.92 17.66 -33.57
CA GLY A 162 -15.48 16.85 -34.66
C GLY A 162 -14.92 17.18 -36.05
N THR A 163 -15.43 16.50 -37.08
CA THR A 163 -14.86 16.53 -38.43
C THR A 163 -14.80 17.93 -39.04
N ALA A 164 -15.81 18.77 -38.82
CA ALA A 164 -15.83 20.14 -39.34
C ALA A 164 -14.74 21.03 -38.72
N ALA A 165 -14.52 20.92 -37.41
CA ALA A 165 -13.45 21.64 -36.72
C ALA A 165 -12.06 21.16 -37.17
N LEU A 166 -11.89 19.85 -37.35
CA LEU A 166 -10.67 19.27 -37.91
C LEU A 166 -10.43 19.74 -39.36
N GLN A 167 -11.46 19.73 -40.20
CA GLN A 167 -11.36 20.25 -41.56
C GLN A 167 -11.00 21.73 -41.60
N SER A 168 -11.59 22.55 -40.72
CA SER A 168 -11.20 23.97 -40.59
C SER A 168 -9.74 24.14 -40.16
N LEU A 169 -9.23 23.28 -39.27
CA LEU A 169 -7.82 23.30 -38.86
C LEU A 169 -6.88 22.90 -40.00
N LEU A 170 -7.25 21.85 -40.74
CA LEU A 170 -6.45 21.31 -41.85
C LEU A 170 -6.42 22.25 -43.06
N HIS A 171 -7.55 22.87 -43.39
CA HIS A 171 -7.57 23.93 -44.39
C HIS A 171 -6.72 25.12 -43.93
N GLY A 172 -6.74 25.46 -42.63
CA GLY A 172 -6.09 26.67 -42.17
C GLY A 172 -6.82 27.90 -42.69
N ARG A 173 -6.15 29.05 -42.75
CA ARG A 173 -6.78 30.33 -43.13
C ARG A 173 -6.58 30.70 -44.60
N ASP A 174 -5.60 30.11 -45.26
CA ASP A 174 -5.12 30.53 -46.58
C ASP A 174 -5.29 29.40 -47.61
N THR A 175 -6.53 28.93 -47.80
CA THR A 175 -6.84 28.00 -48.90
C THR A 175 -7.43 28.71 -50.09
N TRP A 176 -7.19 28.16 -51.27
CA TRP A 176 -7.89 28.53 -52.50
C TRP A 176 -8.42 27.27 -53.18
N THR A 177 -9.54 27.42 -53.88
CA THR A 177 -10.14 26.36 -54.72
C THR A 177 -9.62 26.51 -56.15
N VAL A 178 -9.36 25.40 -56.83
CA VAL A 178 -8.98 25.39 -58.26
C VAL A 178 -10.12 24.74 -59.04
N ASP A 179 -10.60 25.43 -60.08
CA ASP A 179 -11.65 24.97 -61.01
C ASP A 179 -11.04 24.49 -62.34
#